data_AF-A0A942MJ15-F1
#
_entry.id   AF-A0A942MJ15-F1
#
_cell.length_a   1.000
_cell.length_b   1.000
_cell.length_c   1.000
_cell.angle_alpha   90.00
_cell.angle_beta   90.00
_cell.angle_gamma   90.00
#
_symmetry.space_group_name_H-M   'P 1'
#
loop_
_entity.id
_entity.type
_entity.pdbx_description
1 polymer ?
#
loop_
_entity_poly.entity_id
_entity_poly.type
_entity_poly.pdbx_seq_one_letter_code
_entity_poly.pdbx_strand_id
1 'polypeptide(L)'
;MKHSDYFILFLRLAVALTFLEIGYSKIEEGWLTSDTHLQKSLSGYHDNARGLQKTFLEKVSIPLSAVWSPLIALGEIALGISLFIGLFTRLSTMTGLIMVLIFHLTNGNLFSFRDFIGSAWGIMTCVSLLVLFLTRSGYRWGLDAMIGVTVSKRKGKSSRTKVN
;
A
#
# COMPACT_ATOMS: atom_id res chain seq x y z
N MET A 1 16.18 -23.09 -3.47
CA MET A 1 15.31 -22.09 -2.82
C MET A 1 15.35 -22.32 -1.32
N LYS A 2 15.30 -21.27 -0.49
CA LYS A 2 15.26 -21.44 0.96
C LYS A 2 13.79 -21.45 1.41
N HIS A 3 13.45 -22.17 2.48
CA HIS A 3 12.09 -22.19 3.04
C HIS A 3 11.50 -20.79 3.30
N SER A 4 12.36 -19.81 3.62
CA SER A 4 11.98 -18.40 3.81
C SER A 4 11.33 -17.74 2.59
N ASP A 5 11.61 -18.22 1.37
CA ASP A 5 11.11 -17.60 0.14
C ASP A 5 9.60 -17.82 -0.05
N TYR A 6 9.11 -19.01 0.34
CA TYR A 6 7.70 -19.35 0.28
C TYR A 6 6.88 -18.53 1.28
N PHE A 7 7.43 -18.28 2.48
CA PHE A 7 6.77 -17.46 3.49
C PHE A 7 6.59 -16.01 3.02
N ILE A 8 7.62 -15.43 2.40
CA ILE A 8 7.55 -14.05 1.86
C ILE A 8 6.55 -13.97 0.70
N LEU A 9 6.51 -14.99 -0.17
CA LEU A 9 5.54 -15.06 -1.25
C LEU A 9 4.11 -15.14 -0.71
N PHE A 10 3.87 -16.03 0.27
CA PHE A 10 2.58 -16.17 0.92
C PHE A 10 2.13 -14.86 1.57
N LEU A 11 3.02 -14.22 2.34
CA LEU A 11 2.74 -12.92 2.95
C LEU A 11 2.41 -11.85 1.90
N ARG A 12 3.15 -11.81 0.78
CA ARG A 12 2.89 -10.88 -0.32
C ARG A 12 1.49 -11.09 -0.91
N LEU A 13 1.12 -12.33 -1.18
CA LEU A 13 -0.18 -12.66 -1.75
C LEU A 13 -1.31 -12.39 -0.76
N ALA A 14 -1.13 -12.69 0.52
CA ALA A 14 -2.11 -12.37 1.55
C ALA A 14 -2.39 -10.87 1.61
N VAL A 15 -1.33 -10.04 1.70
CA VAL A 15 -1.47 -8.58 1.70
C VAL A 15 -2.09 -8.07 0.39
N ALA A 16 -1.66 -8.61 -0.76
CA ALA A 16 -2.20 -8.24 -2.06
C ALA A 16 -3.71 -8.48 -2.15
N LEU A 17 -4.17 -9.66 -1.70
CA LEU A 17 -5.58 -10.02 -1.69
C LEU A 17 -6.39 -9.14 -0.72
N THR A 18 -5.83 -8.81 0.44
CA THR A 18 -6.48 -7.87 1.37
C THR A 18 -6.71 -6.50 0.74
N PHE A 19 -5.70 -5.94 0.07
CA PHE A 19 -5.84 -4.65 -0.60
C PHE A 19 -6.78 -4.69 -1.81
N LEU A 20 -6.78 -5.80 -2.57
CA LEU A 20 -7.73 -6.01 -3.67
C LEU A 20 -9.16 -6.04 -3.16
N GLU A 21 -9.43 -6.79 -2.09
CA GLU A 21 -10.77 -6.91 -1.52
C GLU A 21 -11.28 -5.56 -1.01
N ILE A 22 -10.46 -4.83 -0.25
CA ILE A 22 -10.83 -3.51 0.30
C ILE A 22 -11.05 -2.49 -0.83
N GLY A 23 -10.16 -2.48 -1.83
CA GLY A 23 -10.29 -1.56 -2.96
C GLY A 23 -11.52 -1.88 -3.80
N TYR A 24 -11.79 -3.17 -4.04
CA TYR A 24 -12.95 -3.64 -4.79
C TYR A 24 -14.26 -3.28 -4.07
N SER A 25 -14.34 -3.53 -2.75
CA SER A 25 -15.53 -3.17 -1.96
C SER A 25 -15.80 -1.67 -2.01
N LYS A 26 -14.76 -0.82 -1.98
CA LYS A 26 -14.92 0.64 -2.12
C LYS A 26 -15.42 1.06 -3.50
N ILE A 27 -15.03 0.36 -4.56
CA ILE A 27 -15.59 0.63 -5.89
C ILE A 27 -17.07 0.25 -5.92
N GLU A 28 -17.45 -0.90 -5.37
CA GLU A 28 -18.86 -1.31 -5.29
C GLU A 28 -19.70 -0.35 -4.44
N GLU A 29 -19.13 0.19 -3.37
CA GLU A 29 -19.74 1.24 -2.54
C GLU A 29 -19.82 2.62 -3.23
N GLY A 30 -19.24 2.78 -4.42
CA GLY A 30 -19.34 4.02 -5.19
C GLY A 30 -18.35 5.12 -4.81
N TRP A 31 -17.20 4.77 -4.20
CA TRP A 31 -16.17 5.75 -3.81
C TRP A 31 -15.59 6.55 -4.99
N LEU A 32 -15.76 6.07 -6.22
CA LEU A 32 -15.29 6.74 -7.44
C LEU A 32 -16.12 7.97 -7.81
N THR A 33 -17.40 7.99 -7.44
CA THR A 33 -18.35 9.04 -7.84
C THR A 33 -18.91 9.81 -6.65
N SER A 34 -18.80 9.25 -5.44
CA SER A 34 -19.26 9.86 -4.20
C SER A 34 -18.16 9.81 -3.15
N ASP A 35 -18.02 10.89 -2.38
CA ASP A 35 -17.15 10.97 -1.20
C ASP A 35 -17.92 10.86 0.11
N THR A 36 -19.23 10.59 0.06
CA THR A 36 -20.10 10.48 1.24
C THR A 36 -19.59 9.46 2.26
N HIS A 37 -19.09 8.31 1.79
CA HIS A 37 -18.51 7.26 2.64
C HIS A 37 -17.28 7.78 3.39
N LEU A 38 -16.37 8.44 2.66
CA LEU A 38 -15.17 9.01 3.25
C LEU A 38 -15.51 10.15 4.21
N GLN A 39 -16.40 11.08 3.83
CA GLN A 39 -16.86 12.16 4.69
C GLN A 39 -17.49 11.63 5.98
N LYS A 40 -18.29 10.57 5.91
CA LYS A 40 -18.88 9.95 7.11
C LYS A 40 -17.80 9.44 8.07
N SER A 41 -16.77 8.77 7.56
CA SER A 41 -15.63 8.34 8.37
C SER A 41 -14.85 9.54 8.93
N LEU A 42 -14.57 10.55 8.11
CA LEU A 42 -13.81 11.74 8.53
C LEU A 42 -14.55 12.54 9.61
N SER A 43 -15.87 12.72 9.49
CA SER A 43 -16.69 13.38 10.50
C SER A 43 -16.66 12.62 11.83
N GLY A 44 -16.77 11.29 11.80
CA GLY A 44 -16.64 10.47 13.00
C GLY A 44 -15.27 10.57 13.67
N TYR A 45 -14.20 10.75 12.88
CA TYR A 45 -12.86 11.00 13.42
C TYR A 45 -12.71 12.42 13.97
N HIS A 46 -13.37 13.41 13.35
CA HIS A 46 -13.31 14.81 13.76
C HIS A 46 -13.88 15.03 15.16
N ASP A 47 -14.94 14.32 15.55
CA ASP A 47 -15.58 14.43 16.88
C ASP A 47 -14.60 14.25 18.05
N ASN A 48 -13.59 13.39 17.88
CA ASN A 48 -12.59 13.08 18.90
C ASN A 48 -11.19 13.61 18.56
N ALA A 49 -11.04 14.34 17.45
CA ALA A 49 -9.74 14.77 16.95
C ALA A 49 -9.10 15.85 17.83
N ARG A 50 -7.79 15.75 18.05
CA ARG A 50 -7.02 16.69 18.88
C ARG A 50 -5.71 17.13 18.21
N GLY A 51 -5.27 18.35 18.53
CA GLY A 51 -3.96 18.88 18.12
C GLY A 51 -3.69 18.81 16.61
N LEU A 52 -2.59 18.13 16.25
CA LEU A 52 -2.16 17.97 14.86
C LEU A 52 -3.16 17.18 14.00
N GLN A 53 -3.81 16.16 14.57
CA GLN A 53 -4.84 15.38 13.87
C GLN A 53 -5.98 16.27 13.39
N LYS A 54 -6.52 17.09 14.31
CA LYS A 54 -7.64 17.99 14.03
C LYS A 54 -7.28 18.99 12.93
N THR A 55 -6.08 19.57 13.00
CA THR A 55 -5.59 20.50 11.99
C THR A 55 -5.47 19.84 10.61
N PHE A 56 -5.00 18.59 10.57
CA PHE A 56 -4.90 17.83 9.32
C PHE A 56 -6.27 17.49 8.73
N LEU A 57 -7.23 17.06 9.56
CA LEU A 57 -8.61 16.79 9.16
C LEU A 57 -9.28 18.04 8.56
N GLU A 58 -9.22 19.17 9.26
CA GLU A 58 -9.91 20.40 8.86
C GLU A 58 -9.28 21.08 7.64
N LYS A 59 -7.95 20.97 7.46
CA LYS A 59 -7.25 21.67 6.37
C LYS A 59 -7.00 20.79 5.14
N VAL A 60 -6.92 19.47 5.30
CA VAL A 60 -6.50 18.56 4.23
C VAL A 60 -7.53 17.48 3.97
N SER A 61 -7.91 16.68 4.97
CA SER A 61 -8.71 15.47 4.71
C SER A 61 -10.15 15.79 4.30
N ILE A 62 -10.83 16.67 5.06
CA ILE A 62 -12.24 17.02 4.82
C ILE A 62 -12.40 17.88 3.56
N PRO A 63 -11.64 18.97 3.34
CA PRO A 63 -11.85 19.82 2.17
C PRO A 63 -11.56 19.12 0.83
N LEU A 64 -10.65 18.15 0.82
CA LEU A 64 -10.25 17.41 -0.37
C LEU A 64 -10.89 16.01 -0.44
N SER A 65 -11.93 15.72 0.35
CA SER A 65 -12.55 14.38 0.41
C SER A 65 -13.00 13.87 -0.97
N ALA A 66 -13.52 14.75 -1.83
CA ALA A 66 -13.93 14.45 -3.19
C ALA A 66 -12.77 13.98 -4.09
N VAL A 67 -11.53 14.42 -3.81
CA VAL A 67 -10.32 13.98 -4.52
C VAL A 67 -9.75 12.73 -3.87
N TRP A 68 -9.76 12.67 -2.54
CA TRP A 68 -9.21 11.54 -1.79
C TRP A 68 -10.02 10.26 -1.99
N SER A 69 -11.35 10.34 -2.05
CA SER A 69 -12.22 9.16 -2.18
C SER A 69 -11.86 8.27 -3.38
N PRO A 70 -11.89 8.78 -4.64
CA PRO A 70 -11.49 7.98 -5.79
C PRO A 70 -10.01 7.59 -5.76
N LEU A 71 -9.13 8.47 -5.26
CA LEU A 71 -7.69 8.21 -5.22
C LEU A 71 -7.33 7.07 -4.26
N ILE A 72 -8.02 6.99 -3.11
CA ILE A 72 -7.86 5.91 -2.12
C ILE A 72 -8.33 4.59 -2.73
N ALA A 73 -9.53 4.55 -3.30
CA ALA A 73 -10.08 3.32 -3.89
C ALA A 73 -9.20 2.79 -5.03
N LEU A 74 -8.82 3.66 -5.97
CA LEU A 74 -7.93 3.30 -7.08
C LEU A 74 -6.52 2.94 -6.59
N GLY A 75 -6.03 3.62 -5.57
CA GLY A 75 -4.74 3.36 -4.94
C GLY A 75 -4.69 1.95 -4.35
N GLU A 76 -5.71 1.54 -3.59
CA GLU A 76 -5.76 0.21 -2.96
C GLU A 76 -5.82 -0.90 -3.99
N ILE A 77 -6.61 -0.76 -5.06
CA ILE A 77 -6.64 -1.74 -6.14
C ILE A 77 -5.30 -1.79 -6.87
N ALA A 78 -4.74 -0.64 -7.25
CA ALA A 78 -3.45 -0.61 -7.95
C ALA A 78 -2.33 -1.24 -7.11
N LEU A 79 -2.32 -0.99 -5.80
CA LEU A 79 -1.42 -1.61 -4.83
C LEU A 79 -1.62 -3.12 -4.78
N GLY A 80 -2.86 -3.58 -4.64
CA GLY A 80 -3.20 -5.00 -4.61
C GLY A 80 -2.77 -5.74 -5.86
N ILE A 81 -3.11 -5.22 -7.06
CA ILE A 81 -2.72 -5.79 -8.36
C ILE A 81 -1.19 -5.86 -8.48
N SER A 82 -0.51 -4.78 -8.14
CA SER A 82 0.95 -4.69 -8.22
C SER A 82 1.65 -5.72 -7.33
N LEU A 83 1.19 -5.88 -6.09
CA LEU A 83 1.73 -6.86 -5.15
C LEU A 83 1.40 -8.30 -5.57
N PHE A 84 0.19 -8.52 -6.12
CA PHE A 84 -0.25 -9.81 -6.59
C PHE A 84 0.64 -10.33 -7.73
N ILE A 85 0.80 -9.52 -8.77
CA ILE A 85 1.60 -9.85 -9.95
C ILE A 85 3.11 -9.77 -9.64
N GLY A 86 3.49 -9.01 -8.62
CA GLY A 86 4.89 -8.81 -8.25
C GLY A 86 5.62 -7.82 -9.16
N LEU A 87 4.90 -6.80 -9.67
CA LEU A 87 5.43 -5.74 -10.52
C LEU A 87 5.53 -4.44 -9.72
N PHE A 88 6.68 -3.75 -9.75
CA PHE A 88 6.96 -2.56 -8.94
C PHE A 88 6.74 -2.77 -7.44
N THR A 89 7.03 -3.98 -6.92
CA THR A 89 6.66 -4.35 -5.54
C THR A 89 7.27 -3.42 -4.50
N ARG A 90 8.47 -2.89 -4.77
CA ARG A 90 9.15 -1.98 -3.85
C ARG A 90 8.48 -0.62 -3.77
N LEU A 91 8.00 -0.10 -4.91
CA LEU A 91 7.24 1.15 -4.92
C LEU A 91 5.89 0.94 -4.24
N SER A 92 5.19 -0.16 -4.56
CA SER A 92 3.86 -0.44 -4.00
C SER A 92 3.88 -0.72 -2.51
N THR A 93 4.87 -1.46 -1.99
CA THR A 93 5.03 -1.62 -0.54
C THR A 93 5.30 -0.30 0.17
N MET A 94 6.07 0.60 -0.46
CA MET A 94 6.36 1.92 0.10
C MET A 94 5.15 2.85 0.07
N THR A 95 4.45 2.95 -1.06
CA THR A 95 3.25 3.78 -1.18
C THR A 95 2.10 3.23 -0.34
N GLY A 96 1.93 1.91 -0.27
CA GLY A 96 0.98 1.28 0.64
C GLY A 96 1.28 1.57 2.10
N LEU A 97 2.56 1.56 2.51
CA LEU A 97 2.94 1.90 3.88
C LEU A 97 2.59 3.35 4.20
N ILE A 98 2.91 4.28 3.30
CA ILE A 98 2.54 5.70 3.45
C ILE A 98 1.02 5.86 3.55
N MET A 99 0.27 5.17 2.70
CA MET A 99 -1.19 5.21 2.70
C MET A 99 -1.79 4.75 4.04
N VAL A 100 -1.34 3.61 4.55
CA VAL A 100 -1.78 3.08 5.86
C VAL A 100 -1.41 4.06 6.98
N LEU A 101 -0.21 4.63 6.96
CA LEU A 101 0.21 5.63 7.96
C LEU A 101 -0.65 6.91 7.91
N ILE A 102 -0.99 7.42 6.72
CA ILE A 102 -1.87 8.58 6.57
C ILE A 102 -3.28 8.26 7.09
N PHE A 103 -3.77 7.05 6.86
CA PHE A 103 -5.06 6.62 7.40
C PHE A 103 -5.06 6.59 8.93
N HIS A 104 -4.00 6.04 9.55
CA HIS A 104 -3.86 6.05 11.01
C HIS A 104 -3.60 7.44 11.59
N LEU A 105 -2.94 8.33 10.85
CA LEU A 105 -2.85 9.74 11.20
C LEU A 105 -4.23 10.38 11.23
N THR A 106 -5.09 10.05 10.26
CA THR A 106 -6.45 10.60 10.13
C THR A 106 -7.38 10.08 11.22
N ASN A 107 -7.32 8.79 11.54
CA ASN A 107 -8.09 8.17 12.62
C ASN A 107 -7.56 8.53 14.03
N GLY A 108 -6.33 9.02 14.13
CA GLY A 108 -5.72 9.44 15.40
C GLY A 108 -5.01 8.32 16.16
N ASN A 109 -5.15 7.06 15.72
CA ASN A 109 -4.45 5.91 16.31
C ASN A 109 -2.93 6.10 16.35
N LEU A 110 -2.34 6.87 15.42
CA LEU A 110 -0.90 7.11 15.41
C LEU A 110 -0.39 7.82 16.68
N PHE A 111 -1.26 8.58 17.37
CA PHE A 111 -0.91 9.30 18.60
C PHE A 111 -1.07 8.44 19.86
N SER A 112 -1.65 7.24 19.74
CA SER A 112 -1.86 6.31 20.84
C SER A 112 -1.24 4.95 20.51
N PHE A 113 -0.11 4.64 21.14
CA PHE A 113 0.59 3.38 20.93
C PHE A 113 -0.32 2.16 21.17
N ARG A 114 -1.20 2.24 22.18
CA ARG A 114 -2.16 1.18 22.49
C ARG A 114 -3.15 0.94 21.35
N ASP A 115 -3.71 2.00 20.78
CA ASP A 115 -4.73 1.90 19.73
C ASP A 115 -4.12 1.53 18.37
N PHE A 116 -2.87 1.91 18.14
CA PHE A 116 -2.11 1.50 16.97
C PHE A 116 -1.75 0.01 17.00
N ILE A 117 -1.26 -0.50 18.14
CA ILE A 117 -0.90 -1.91 18.29
C ILE A 117 -2.11 -2.81 18.43
N GLY A 118 -3.15 -2.35 19.14
CA GLY A 118 -4.40 -3.09 19.31
C GLY A 118 -5.20 -3.23 18.02
N SER A 119 -4.90 -2.38 17.02
CA SER A 119 -5.47 -2.50 15.68
C SER A 119 -4.78 -3.61 14.90
N ALA A 120 -5.47 -4.74 14.73
CA ALA A 120 -5.02 -5.82 13.85
C ALA A 120 -4.76 -5.32 12.42
N TRP A 121 -5.55 -4.34 11.94
CA TRP A 121 -5.35 -3.75 10.62
C TRP A 121 -4.14 -2.83 10.54
N GLY A 122 -3.83 -2.09 11.61
CA GLY A 122 -2.77 -1.09 11.57
C GLY A 122 -1.37 -1.68 11.63
N ILE A 123 -1.02 -2.28 12.77
CA ILE A 123 0.36 -2.72 12.95
C ILE A 123 0.69 -3.93 12.08
N MET A 124 -0.23 -4.87 11.88
CA MET A 124 0.05 -6.05 11.04
C MET A 124 0.26 -5.65 9.59
N THR A 125 -0.55 -4.76 9.03
CA THR A 125 -0.38 -4.30 7.65
C THR A 125 0.89 -3.47 7.50
N CYS A 126 1.19 -2.56 8.44
CA CYS A 126 2.44 -1.80 8.45
C CYS A 126 3.68 -2.71 8.49
N VAL A 127 3.71 -3.67 9.42
CA VAL A 127 4.83 -4.60 9.56
C VAL A 127 4.96 -5.48 8.33
N SER A 128 3.84 -5.98 7.80
CA SER A 128 3.84 -6.83 6.59
C SER A 128 4.40 -6.07 5.38
N LEU A 129 3.94 -4.84 5.15
CA LEU A 129 4.44 -3.99 4.08
C LEU A 129 5.93 -3.64 4.27
N LEU A 130 6.36 -3.37 5.50
CA LEU A 130 7.77 -3.11 5.83
C LEU A 130 8.64 -4.35 5.56
N VAL A 131 8.20 -5.54 5.97
CA VAL A 131 8.90 -6.81 5.70
C VAL A 131 9.00 -7.06 4.21
N LEU A 132 7.91 -6.86 3.46
CA LEU A 132 7.90 -7.03 2.00
C LEU A 132 8.82 -6.02 1.29
N PHE A 133 8.90 -4.79 1.80
CA PHE A 133 9.80 -3.76 1.30
C PHE A 133 11.28 -4.14 1.52
N LEU A 134 11.63 -4.54 2.75
CA LEU A 134 12.99 -4.92 3.13
C LEU A 134 13.47 -6.21 2.46
N THR A 135 12.58 -7.20 2.29
CA THR A 135 12.92 -8.49 1.67
C THR A 135 12.99 -8.45 0.15
N ARG A 136 12.59 -7.34 -0.48
CA ARG A 136 12.55 -7.16 -1.95
C ARG A 136 11.76 -8.29 -2.62
N SER A 137 10.55 -8.54 -2.14
CA SER A 137 9.73 -9.71 -2.50
C SER A 137 9.50 -9.89 -4.01
N GLY A 138 9.48 -8.82 -4.81
CA GLY A 138 9.34 -8.88 -6.28
C GLY A 138 10.53 -9.47 -7.04
N TYR A 139 11.75 -9.43 -6.48
CA TYR A 139 12.95 -9.95 -7.15
C TYR A 139 13.11 -11.47 -7.07
N ARG A 140 12.36 -12.14 -6.19
CA ARG A 140 12.46 -13.60 -6.03
C ARG A 140 11.43 -14.33 -6.90
N TRP A 141 10.19 -13.82 -6.96
CA TRP A 141 9.03 -14.46 -7.61
C TRP A 141 8.01 -13.42 -8.14
N GLY A 142 8.48 -12.32 -8.73
CA GLY A 142 7.64 -11.29 -9.34
C GLY A 142 8.13 -10.92 -10.73
N LEU A 143 7.30 -10.22 -11.51
CA LEU A 143 7.69 -9.68 -12.81
C LEU A 143 8.95 -8.79 -12.71
N ASP A 144 9.19 -8.15 -11.56
CA ASP A 144 10.41 -7.40 -11.27
C ASP A 144 11.69 -8.24 -11.46
N ALA A 145 11.66 -9.53 -11.09
CA ALA A 145 12.76 -10.46 -11.31
C ALA A 145 12.99 -10.73 -12.81
N MET A 146 11.91 -10.94 -13.56
CA MET A 146 11.96 -11.25 -14.99
C MET A 146 12.51 -10.08 -15.82
N ILE A 147 12.10 -8.86 -15.48
CA ILE A 147 12.61 -7.64 -16.10
C ILE A 147 14.10 -7.45 -15.76
N GLY A 148 14.48 -7.63 -14.48
CA GLY A 148 15.87 -7.53 -14.04
C GLY A 148 16.82 -8.50 -14.76
N VAL A 149 16.41 -9.76 -14.95
CA VAL A 149 17.19 -10.77 -15.69
C VAL A 149 17.33 -10.39 -17.17
N THR A 150 16.26 -9.88 -17.78
CA THR A 150 16.27 -9.49 -19.20
C THR A 150 17.19 -8.31 -19.47
N VAL A 151 17.19 -7.29 -18.61
CA VAL A 151 18.09 -6.13 -18.70
C VAL A 151 19.56 -6.55 -18.54
N SER A 152 19.86 -7.46 -17.62
CA SER A 152 21.21 -7.99 -17.42
C SER A 152 21.75 -8.73 -18.64
N LYS A 153 20.95 -9.62 -19.25
CA LYS A 153 21.33 -10.35 -20.47
C LYS A 153 21.61 -9.41 -21.66
N ARG A 154 20.83 -8.33 -21.80
CA ARG A 154 21.04 -7.32 -22.87
C ARG A 154 22.37 -6.59 -22.72
N LYS A 155 22.75 -6.17 -21.50
CA LYS A 155 24.05 -5.53 -21.24
C LYS A 155 25.22 -6.47 -21.52
N GLY A 156 25.13 -7.75 -21.12
CA GLY A 156 26.19 -8.73 -21.38
C GLY A 156 26.39 -9.09 -22.86
N LYS A 157 25.33 -9.03 -23.67
CA LYS A 157 25.45 -9.27 -25.12
C LYS A 157 26.11 -8.10 -25.85
N SER A 158 25.79 -6.86 -25.46
CA SER A 158 26.35 -5.64 -26.08
C SER A 158 27.85 -5.42 -25.77
N SER A 159 28.35 -5.85 -24.61
CA SER A 159 29.79 -5.75 -24.30
C SER A 159 30.63 -6.73 -25.12
N ARG A 160 30.13 -7.94 -25.39
CA ARG A 160 30.82 -8.93 -26.23
C ARG A 160 30.93 -8.54 -27.70
N THR A 161 30.01 -7.72 -28.22
CA THR A 161 30.05 -7.27 -29.62
C THR A 161 30.99 -6.08 -29.85
N LYS A 162 31.45 -5.40 -28.79
CA LYS A 162 32.41 -4.29 -28.88
C LYS A 162 33.88 -4.74 -28.73
N VAL A 163 34.11 -6.01 -28.40
CA VAL A 163 35.45 -6.58 -28.17
C VAL A 163 35.92 -7.45 -29.35
N ASN A 164 35.06 -7.63 -30.36
CA ASN A 164 35.39 -8.21 -31.67
C ASN A 164 35.35 -7.12 -32.73
#